data_AF-A0A1D9HC35-F1
#
_entry.id   AF-A0A1D9HC35-F1
#
_cell.length_a   1.000
_cell.length_b   1.000
_cell.length_c   1.000
_cell.angle_alpha   90.00
_cell.angle_beta   90.00
_cell.angle_gamma   90.00
#
_symmetry.space_group_name_H-M   'P 1'
#
loop_
_entity.id
_entity.type
_entity.pdbx_description
1 polymer ?
#
loop_
_entity_poly.entity_id
_entity_poly.type
_entity_poly.pdbx_seq_one_letter_code
_entity_poly.pdbx_strand_id
1 'polypeptide(L)' 'MKPADWIDTGAVPPRPLPATVAAALAYLAEALGHPVYAHWTLARVKRRYGSLADAKAGVIVLLVLNLAVWFEFLL' A
#
# COMPACT_ATOMS: atom_id res chain seq x y z
N MET A 1 -1.22 24.21 -2.62
CA MET A 1 -1.73 23.32 -3.68
C MET A 1 -1.76 21.91 -3.11
N LYS A 2 -2.89 21.20 -3.22
CA LYS A 2 -3.02 19.82 -2.72
C LYS A 2 -2.80 18.85 -3.90
N PRO A 3 -2.25 17.65 -3.68
CA PRO A 3 -2.08 16.67 -4.76
C PRO A 3 -3.38 16.34 -5.50
N ALA A 4 -4.52 16.40 -4.82
CA ALA A 4 -5.85 16.20 -5.40
C ALA A 4 -6.24 17.26 -6.47
N ASP A 5 -5.54 18.39 -6.50
CA ASP A 5 -5.75 19.45 -7.49
C ASP A 5 -5.00 19.14 -8.81
N TRP A 6 -4.18 18.08 -8.84
CA TRP A 6 -3.35 17.72 -10.00
C TRP A 6 -4.09 16.75 -10.92
N ILE A 7 -3.84 16.86 -12.23
CA ILE A 7 -4.38 15.97 -13.24
C ILE A 7 -3.30 14.97 -13.67
N ASP A 8 -3.59 13.68 -13.58
CA ASP A 8 -2.79 12.65 -14.21
C ASP A 8 -3.13 12.62 -15.71
N THR A 9 -2.14 12.97 -16.53
CA THR A 9 -2.21 13.00 -17.99
C THR A 9 -1.70 11.71 -18.64
N GLY A 10 -1.11 10.79 -17.87
CA GLY A 10 -0.73 9.45 -18.30
C GLY A 10 -1.89 8.44 -18.23
N ALA A 11 -2.92 8.74 -17.42
CA ALA A 11 -4.19 8.02 -17.47
C ALA A 11 -5.01 8.41 -18.72
N VAL A 12 -5.74 7.44 -19.30
CA VAL A 12 -6.61 7.67 -20.45
C VAL A 12 -8.05 7.27 -20.09
N PRO A 13 -9.00 8.22 -20.03
CA PRO A 13 -8.82 9.67 -20.19
C PRO A 13 -8.07 10.32 -18.99
N PRO A 14 -7.47 11.52 -19.18
CA PRO A 14 -6.85 12.26 -18.09
C PRO A 14 -7.83 12.49 -16.93
N ARG A 15 -7.37 12.28 -15.70
CA ARG A 15 -8.22 12.32 -14.50
C ARG A 15 -7.51 12.95 -13.32
N PRO A 16 -8.23 13.62 -12.39
CA PRO A 16 -7.63 14.17 -11.18
C PRO A 16 -7.03 13.08 -10.29
N LEU A 17 -5.97 13.42 -9.56
CA LEU A 17 -5.40 12.52 -8.57
C LEU A 17 -6.38 12.31 -7.39
N PRO A 18 -6.43 11.11 -6.81
CA PRO A 18 -7.36 10.83 -5.72
C PRO A 18 -7.10 11.66 -4.47
N ALA A 19 -8.18 12.15 -3.86
CA ALA A 19 -8.11 13.02 -2.68
C ALA A 19 -7.87 12.29 -1.35
N THR A 20 -8.03 10.96 -1.32
CA THR A 20 -7.89 10.16 -0.09
C THR A 20 -6.88 9.05 -0.29
N VAL A 21 -6.25 8.62 0.80
CA VAL A 21 -5.27 7.51 0.79
C VAL A 21 -5.92 6.23 0.24
N ALA A 22 -7.15 5.90 0.66
CA ALA A 22 -7.84 4.72 0.17
C ALA A 22 -8.06 4.76 -1.35
N ALA A 23 -8.46 5.92 -1.89
CA ALA A 23 -8.65 6.09 -3.33
C ALA A 23 -7.31 6.10 -4.09
N ALA A 24 -6.24 6.63 -3.48
CA ALA A 24 -4.89 6.55 -4.04
C ALA A 24 -4.35 5.11 -4.13
N LEU A 25 -4.62 4.28 -3.12
CA LEU A 25 -4.24 2.87 -3.15
C LEU A 25 -4.99 2.08 -4.23
N ALA A 26 -6.29 2.35 -4.39
CA ALA A 26 -7.09 1.75 -5.46
C ALA A 26 -6.60 2.20 -6.85
N TYR A 27 -6.34 3.50 -7.01
CA TYR A 27 -5.79 4.09 -8.23
C TYR A 27 -4.46 3.46 -8.63
N LEU A 28 -3.54 3.30 -7.68
CA LEU A 28 -2.22 2.72 -7.95
C LEU A 28 -2.32 1.23 -8.27
N ALA A 29 -3.21 0.49 -7.59
CA ALA A 29 -3.43 -0.92 -7.89
C ALA A 29 -4.01 -1.13 -9.30
N GLU A 30 -4.92 -0.25 -9.73
CA GLU A 30 -5.45 -0.21 -11.08
C GLU A 30 -4.35 0.11 -12.10
N ALA A 31 -3.61 1.20 -11.88
CA ALA A 31 -2.58 1.68 -12.80
C ALA A 31 -1.42 0.69 -12.98
N LEU A 32 -1.02 -0.03 -11.92
CA LEU A 32 0.06 -1.02 -11.98
C LEU A 32 -0.42 -2.44 -12.31
N GLY A 33 -1.73 -2.69 -12.34
CA GLY A 33 -2.31 -4.00 -12.61
C GLY A 33 -2.07 -5.05 -11.51
N HIS A 34 -1.61 -4.64 -10.32
CA HIS A 34 -1.45 -5.53 -9.17
C HIS A 34 -1.69 -4.79 -7.84
N PRO A 35 -2.11 -5.49 -6.77
CA PRO A 35 -2.31 -4.87 -5.46
C PRO A 35 -1.01 -4.22 -4.96
N VAL A 36 -1.04 -2.92 -4.67
CA VAL A 36 0.11 -2.18 -4.10
C VAL A 36 0.11 -2.16 -2.58
N TYR A 37 -1.06 -2.40 -1.98
CA TYR A 37 -1.23 -2.43 -0.54
C TYR A 37 -2.08 -3.63 -0.14
N ALA A 38 -1.59 -4.36 0.84
CA ALA A 38 -2.33 -5.42 1.49
C ALA A 38 -2.53 -5.05 2.96
N HIS A 39 -3.78 -5.02 3.40
CA HIS A 39 -4.07 -4.96 4.81
C HIS A 39 -3.76 -6.34 5.44
N TRP A 40 -2.69 -6.39 6.23
CA TRP A 40 -2.25 -7.57 6.94
C TRP A 40 -2.90 -7.63 8.31
N THR A 41 -3.91 -8.48 8.46
CA THR A 41 -4.46 -8.85 9.75
C THR A 41 -3.71 -10.05 10.32
N LEU A 42 -3.69 -10.21 11.64
CA LEU A 42 -3.05 -11.37 12.28
C LEU A 42 -3.60 -12.71 11.74
N ALA A 43 -4.91 -12.78 11.46
CA ALA A 43 -5.53 -13.97 10.85
C ALA A 43 -5.05 -14.24 9.42
N ARG A 44 -4.73 -13.19 8.65
CA ARG A 44 -4.19 -13.31 7.30
C ARG A 44 -2.71 -13.69 7.32
N VAL A 45 -1.96 -13.16 8.28
CA VAL A 45 -0.56 -13.53 8.53
C VAL A 45 -0.45 -15.01 8.91
N LYS A 46 -1.23 -15.47 9.90
CA LYS A 46 -1.24 -16.88 10.35
C LYS A 46 -1.65 -17.88 9.25
N ARG A 47 -2.46 -17.45 8.28
CA ARG A 47 -2.85 -18.28 7.14
C ARG A 47 -1.75 -18.42 6.10
N ARG A 48 -0.91 -17.40 5.94
CA ARG A 48 0.10 -17.36 4.88
C ARG A 48 1.48 -17.82 5.36
N TYR A 49 1.80 -17.59 6.63
CA TYR A 49 3.12 -17.90 7.18
C TYR A 49 2.97 -18.87 8.35
N GLY A 50 3.81 -19.90 8.37
CA GLY A 50 3.84 -20.92 9.42
C GLY A 50 4.41 -20.41 10.75
N SER A 51 5.13 -19.28 10.73
CA SER A 51 5.66 -18.63 11.91
C SER A 51 5.66 -17.10 11.79
N LEU A 52 5.76 -16.42 12.94
CA LEU A 52 5.93 -14.97 13.00
C LEU A 52 7.29 -14.51 12.44
N ALA A 53 8.33 -15.35 12.53
CA ALA A 53 9.65 -15.06 11.97
C ALA A 53 9.59 -15.04 10.43
N ASP A 54 8.92 -16.02 9.82
CA ASP A 54 8.72 -16.07 8.36
C ASP A 54 7.85 -14.91 7.88
N ALA A 55 6.81 -14.58 8.67
CA ALA A 55 5.97 -13.41 8.39
C ALA A 55 6.78 -12.12 8.42
N LYS A 56 7.65 -11.93 9.41
CA LYS A 56 8.50 -10.75 9.52
C LYS A 56 9.42 -10.62 8.32
N ALA A 57 10.07 -11.71 7.87
CA ALA A 57 10.92 -11.70 6.69
C ALA A 57 10.14 -11.39 5.39
N GLY A 58 8.94 -11.98 5.21
CA GLY A 58 8.14 -11.80 4.00
C GLY A 58 7.37 -10.48 3.92
N VAL A 59 6.90 -9.93 5.06
CA VAL A 59 6.15 -8.67 5.11
C VAL A 59 7.06 -7.46 4.85
N ILE A 60 8.32 -7.51 5.29
CA ILE A 60 9.30 -6.44 5.02
C ILE A 60 9.54 -6.28 3.51
N VAL A 61 9.51 -7.37 2.73
CA VAL A 61 9.67 -7.33 1.26
C VAL A 61 8.45 -6.73 0.55
N LEU A 62 7.25 -6.81 1.14
CA LEU A 62 6.00 -6.32 0.55
C LEU A 62 5.63 -4.89 0.96
N LEU A 63 6.42 -4.26 1.84
CA LEU A 63 6.20 -2.90 2.30
C LEU A 63 6.94 -1.89 1.42
N VAL A 64 6.36 -1.54 0.27
CA VAL A 64 6.73 -0.31 -0.45
C VAL A 64 5.56 0.65 -0.33
N LEU A 65 5.84 1.83 0.26
CA LEU A 65 4.96 2.95 0.62
C LEU A 65 4.21 2.86 1.97
N ASN A 66 4.96 2.92 3.07
CA ASN A 66 4.74 3.93 4.13
C ASN A 66 5.96 3.98 5.09
N LEU A 67 6.91 4.90 4.85
CA LEU A 67 7.89 5.29 5.88
C LEU A 67 7.18 6.19 6.91
N ALA A 68 6.51 5.61 7.90
CA ALA A 68 6.13 6.34 9.11
C ALA A 68 5.80 5.47 10.35
N VAL A 69 5.58 4.16 10.21
CA VAL A 69 4.96 3.37 11.33
C VAL A 69 5.89 2.30 11.93
N TRP A 70 7.16 2.24 11.53
CA TRP A 70 8.07 1.17 12.01
C TRP A 70 8.93 1.54 13.24
N PHE A 71 8.85 2.76 13.76
CA PHE A 71 9.73 3.18 14.87
C PHE A 71 9.22 2.81 16.28
N GLU A 72 7.95 2.41 16.45
CA GLU A 72 7.38 2.20 17.80
C GLU A 72 7.28 0.75 18.29
N PHE A 73 7.61 -0.26 17.47
CA PHE A 73 7.51 -1.68 17.87
C PHE A 73 8.86 -2.38 18.09
N LEU A 74 9.90 -1.61 18.42
CA LEU A 74 11.23 -2.10 18.79
C LEU A 74 11.66 -1.67 20.21
N LEU A 75 10.70 -1.64 21.14
CA LEU A 75 10.95 -1.70 22.59
C LEU A 75 10.11 -2.82 23.22
#